data_AF-A0A7L2KPC5-F1
#
_entry.id   AF-A0A7L2KPC5-F1
#
_cell.length_a   1.000
_cell.length_b   1.000
_cell.length_c   1.000
_cell.angle_alpha   90.00
_cell.angle_beta   90.00
_cell.angle_gamma   90.00
#
_symmetry.space_group_name_H-M   'P 1'
#
loop_
_entity.id
_entity.type
_entity.pdbx_description
1 polymer ?
#
loop_
_entity_poly.entity_id
_entity_poly.type
_entity_poly.pdbx_seq_one_letter_code
_entity_poly.pdbx_strand_id
1 'polypeptide(L)'
;LRRAGLTAAPVRLHCPFRHGHSQPRAFLIRPSRGTFLHDYDGHSDLHVGITNSKGVVYHYDQEGVHRAASGWEQSISIPLVQPDMWELLQHWDNLLEEFSLEEAWLPHRYEEQQHNCFTFALALVNRVRCGRGRQPLSKAEFTERFLLPHTTAAARYLRLHRHLAHSDVLIVPLQEQQQDC
;
A
#
# COMPACT_ATOMS: atom_id res chain seq x y z
N LEU A 1 -38.03 -11.29 -27.07
CA LEU A 1 -36.85 -10.52 -26.60
C LEU A 1 -37.25 -9.75 -25.34
N ARG A 2 -37.04 -10.33 -24.15
CA ARG A 2 -37.38 -9.67 -22.87
C ARG A 2 -36.40 -8.52 -22.63
N ARG A 3 -36.93 -7.32 -22.37
CA ARG A 3 -36.19 -6.17 -21.84
C ARG A 3 -35.62 -6.56 -20.48
N ALA A 4 -34.36 -6.98 -20.46
CA ALA A 4 -33.59 -7.07 -19.24
C ALA A 4 -33.27 -5.62 -18.85
N GLY A 5 -34.00 -5.09 -17.86
CA GLY A 5 -33.74 -3.76 -17.31
C GLY A 5 -32.35 -3.66 -16.70
N LEU A 6 -31.98 -2.47 -16.25
CA LEU A 6 -30.71 -2.16 -15.56
C LEU A 6 -30.36 -3.11 -14.39
N THR A 7 -31.32 -3.91 -13.89
CA THR A 7 -31.15 -4.98 -12.92
C THR A 7 -30.39 -6.22 -13.42
N ALA A 8 -30.18 -6.37 -14.73
CA ALA A 8 -29.43 -7.49 -15.33
C ALA A 8 -27.97 -7.13 -15.69
N ALA A 9 -27.53 -5.91 -15.40
CA ALA A 9 -26.14 -5.53 -15.64
C ALA A 9 -25.21 -6.26 -14.65
N PRO A 10 -24.12 -6.87 -15.10
CA PRO A 10 -23.16 -7.52 -14.21
C PRO A 10 -22.58 -6.50 -13.22
N VAL A 11 -22.55 -6.87 -11.93
CA VAL A 11 -21.95 -6.06 -10.88
C VAL A 11 -20.44 -6.06 -11.07
N ARG A 12 -19.84 -4.88 -11.16
CA ARG A 12 -18.37 -4.72 -11.22
C ARG A 12 -17.82 -4.56 -9.82
N LEU A 13 -16.86 -5.42 -9.48
CA LEU A 13 -16.12 -5.31 -8.22
C LEU A 13 -14.73 -4.77 -8.53
N HIS A 14 -14.43 -3.59 -7.98
CA HIS A 14 -13.10 -3.02 -8.10
C HIS A 14 -12.15 -3.71 -7.13
N CYS A 15 -11.10 -4.35 -7.66
CA CYS A 15 -10.02 -4.87 -6.85
C CYS A 15 -9.31 -3.70 -6.14
N PRO A 16 -9.13 -3.73 -4.80
CA PRO A 16 -8.43 -2.68 -4.07
C PRO A 16 -6.91 -2.88 -4.07
N PHE A 17 -6.44 -4.05 -4.52
CA PHE A 17 -5.02 -4.38 -4.57
C PHE A 17 -4.39 -3.87 -5.88
N ARG A 18 -3.12 -3.51 -5.80
CA ARG A 18 -2.31 -3.00 -6.92
C ARG A 18 -0.98 -3.73 -6.92
N HIS A 19 -0.38 -3.82 -8.11
CA HIS A 19 1.00 -4.21 -8.26
C HIS A 19 1.91 -3.12 -7.70
N GLY A 20 2.43 -3.31 -6.48
CA GLY A 20 3.16 -2.29 -5.73
C GLY A 20 4.36 -1.72 -6.49
N HIS A 21 5.08 -2.55 -7.23
CA HIS A 21 6.21 -2.11 -8.07
C HIS A 21 5.81 -1.25 -9.28
N SER A 22 4.51 -1.14 -9.56
CA SER A 22 3.96 -0.23 -10.58
C SER A 22 3.35 1.02 -9.96
N GLN A 23 3.54 1.24 -8.66
CA GLN A 23 3.00 2.39 -7.92
C GLN A 23 4.16 3.27 -7.45
N PRO A 24 4.54 4.31 -8.20
CA PRO A 24 5.67 5.15 -7.81
C PRO A 24 5.29 6.03 -6.61
N ARG A 25 6.23 6.26 -5.69
CA ARG A 25 6.09 7.24 -4.59
C ARG A 25 4.84 7.00 -3.72
N ALA A 26 4.61 5.75 -3.35
CA ALA A 26 3.43 5.28 -2.65
C ALA A 26 3.80 4.61 -1.33
N PHE A 27 2.91 4.75 -0.35
CA PHE A 27 2.88 3.93 0.84
C PHE A 27 2.14 2.63 0.50
N LEU A 28 2.82 1.51 0.70
CA LEU A 28 2.30 0.18 0.40
C LEU A 28 1.99 -0.58 1.69
N ILE A 29 0.95 -1.40 1.64
CA ILE A 29 0.59 -2.35 2.69
C ILE A 29 0.41 -3.72 2.04
N ARG A 30 1.02 -4.74 2.63
CA ARG A 30 0.79 -6.15 2.28
C ARG A 30 0.63 -7.00 3.53
N PRO A 31 0.09 -8.22 3.45
CA PRO A 31 0.23 -9.19 4.51
C PRO A 31 1.71 -9.51 4.76
N SER A 32 2.09 -9.75 6.02
CA SER A 32 3.44 -10.21 6.36
C SER A 32 3.76 -11.56 5.68
N ARG A 33 2.74 -12.41 5.50
CA ARG A 33 2.82 -13.74 4.90
C ARG A 33 1.80 -13.91 3.78
N GLY A 34 2.27 -14.41 2.64
CA GLY A 34 1.42 -14.70 1.48
C GLY A 34 0.78 -13.45 0.87
N THR A 35 -0.42 -13.62 0.32
CA THR A 35 -1.16 -12.60 -0.43
C THR A 35 -2.53 -12.33 0.18
N PHE A 36 -3.12 -11.16 -0.09
CA PHE A 36 -4.45 -10.82 0.43
C PHE A 36 -5.56 -11.78 -0.04
N LEU A 37 -5.53 -12.19 -1.31
CA LEU A 37 -6.59 -12.95 -1.95
C LEU A 37 -6.57 -14.44 -1.60
N HIS A 38 -5.40 -15.00 -1.29
CA HIS A 38 -5.24 -16.44 -1.06
C HIS A 38 -4.94 -16.80 0.39
N ASP A 39 -4.11 -16.01 1.08
CA ASP A 39 -3.50 -16.43 2.35
C ASP A 39 -3.97 -15.60 3.54
N TYR A 40 -4.22 -14.31 3.33
CA TYR A 40 -4.60 -13.41 4.40
C TYR A 40 -5.99 -13.77 4.93
N ASP A 41 -6.07 -14.12 6.21
CA ASP A 41 -7.31 -14.50 6.91
C ASP A 41 -7.99 -13.30 7.59
N GLY A 42 -7.22 -12.26 7.91
CA GLY A 42 -7.65 -11.10 8.70
C GLY A 42 -6.95 -10.98 10.05
N HIS A 43 -6.11 -11.96 10.41
CA HIS A 43 -5.39 -12.03 11.68
C HIS A 43 -3.87 -11.94 11.50
N SER A 44 -3.36 -12.27 10.32
CA SER A 44 -1.94 -12.08 10.00
C SER A 44 -1.54 -10.61 10.11
N ASP A 45 -0.33 -10.35 10.61
CA ASP A 45 0.20 -8.98 10.66
C ASP A 45 0.35 -8.37 9.27
N LEU A 46 0.32 -7.03 9.23
CA LEU A 46 0.54 -6.26 8.02
C LEU A 46 1.97 -5.72 7.99
N HIS A 47 2.57 -5.73 6.82
CA HIS A 47 3.88 -5.14 6.55
C HIS A 47 3.72 -3.94 5.64
N VAL A 48 4.52 -2.90 5.87
CA VAL A 48 4.45 -1.67 5.08
C VAL A 48 5.80 -1.27 4.51
N GLY A 49 5.75 -0.54 3.39
CA GLY A 49 6.91 -0.08 2.68
C GLY A 49 6.60 1.16 1.84
N ILE A 50 7.64 1.77 1.31
CA ILE A 50 7.54 2.98 0.49
C ILE A 50 8.25 2.77 -0.84
N THR A 51 7.59 3.08 -1.94
CA THR A 51 8.19 2.96 -3.27
C THR A 51 8.98 4.20 -3.66
N ASN A 52 10.12 4.00 -4.32
CA ASN A 52 10.77 5.06 -5.09
C ASN A 52 10.01 5.33 -6.41
N SER A 53 10.55 6.21 -7.25
CA SER A 53 9.96 6.58 -8.54
C SER A 53 9.89 5.43 -9.55
N LYS A 54 10.71 4.39 -9.37
CA LYS A 54 10.81 3.21 -10.24
C LYS A 54 10.09 1.97 -9.67
N GLY A 55 9.42 2.11 -8.52
CA GLY A 55 8.70 1.02 -7.89
C GLY A 55 9.54 0.06 -7.04
N VAL A 56 10.81 0.37 -6.75
CA VAL A 56 11.57 -0.37 -5.73
C VAL A 56 11.01 -0.01 -4.36
N VAL A 57 10.69 -1.02 -3.54
CA VAL A 57 10.06 -0.84 -2.24
C VAL A 57 11.09 -0.85 -1.13
N TYR A 58 11.12 0.22 -0.34
CA TYR A 58 11.92 0.35 0.86
C TYR A 58 11.07 -0.06 2.05
N HIS A 59 11.51 -1.05 2.81
CA HIS A 59 10.84 -1.49 4.02
C HIS A 59 11.85 -1.85 5.11
N TYR A 60 11.42 -1.79 6.36
CA TYR A 60 12.27 -2.00 7.52
C TYR A 60 11.79 -3.21 8.33
N ASP A 61 12.70 -4.10 8.71
CA ASP A 61 12.44 -5.25 9.57
C ASP A 61 13.63 -5.53 10.49
N GLN A 62 13.67 -6.70 11.14
CA GLN A 62 14.73 -7.08 12.07
C GLN A 62 16.13 -7.09 11.44
N GLU A 63 16.24 -7.19 10.11
CA GLU A 63 17.50 -7.21 9.37
C GLU A 63 17.89 -5.83 8.82
N GLY A 64 17.13 -4.78 9.14
CA GLY A 64 17.40 -3.43 8.67
C GLY A 64 16.49 -2.99 7.54
N VAL A 65 16.95 -2.00 6.76
CA VAL A 65 16.19 -1.47 5.62
C VAL A 65 16.52 -2.22 4.33
N HIS A 66 15.50 -2.78 3.70
CA HIS A 66 15.61 -3.54 2.45
C HIS A 66 15.15 -2.73 1.25
N ARG A 67 15.62 -3.13 0.07
CA ARG A 67 15.17 -2.63 -1.23
C ARG A 67 14.62 -3.81 -2.03
N ALA A 68 13.31 -3.94 -2.03
CA ALA A 68 12.62 -5.07 -2.65
C ALA A 68 12.15 -4.69 -4.06
N ALA A 69 12.53 -5.52 -5.05
CA ALA A 69 12.02 -5.46 -6.42
C ALA A 69 10.89 -6.46 -6.69
N SER A 70 10.53 -7.27 -5.69
CA SER A 70 9.45 -8.25 -5.72
C SER A 70 8.80 -8.41 -4.34
N GLY A 71 7.67 -9.12 -4.28
CA GLY A 71 6.97 -9.45 -3.02
C GLY A 71 5.92 -8.42 -2.60
N TRP A 72 5.66 -7.41 -3.43
CA TRP A 72 4.67 -6.36 -3.21
C TRP A 72 3.62 -6.28 -4.33
N GLU A 73 3.49 -7.33 -5.14
CA GLU A 73 2.60 -7.40 -6.31
C GLU A 73 1.11 -7.38 -5.95
N GLN A 74 0.79 -7.68 -4.69
CA GLN A 74 -0.58 -7.59 -4.18
C GLN A 74 -0.64 -6.71 -2.93
N SER A 75 -0.54 -5.40 -3.16
CA SER A 75 -0.49 -4.38 -2.11
C SER A 75 -1.70 -3.46 -2.13
N ILE A 76 -2.08 -2.92 -0.98
CA ILE A 76 -2.85 -1.68 -0.91
C ILE A 76 -1.87 -0.54 -1.16
N SER A 77 -2.22 0.39 -2.05
CA SER A 77 -1.37 1.52 -2.46
C SER A 77 -2.01 2.85 -2.09
N ILE A 78 -1.24 3.73 -1.47
CA ILE A 78 -1.64 5.09 -1.09
C ILE A 78 -0.58 6.05 -1.64
N PRO A 79 -0.89 6.84 -2.69
CA PRO A 79 0.04 7.81 -3.26
C PRO A 79 0.48 8.86 -2.23
N LEU A 80 1.79 9.07 -2.09
CA LEU A 80 2.36 10.04 -1.14
C LEU A 80 2.68 11.39 -1.79
N VAL A 81 2.91 11.40 -3.11
CA VAL A 81 3.34 12.58 -3.85
C VAL A 81 2.33 12.89 -4.94
N GLN A 82 1.79 14.11 -4.92
CA GLN A 82 0.85 14.59 -5.92
C GLN A 82 1.58 15.17 -7.15
N PRO A 83 0.98 15.17 -8.36
CA PRO A 83 1.64 15.63 -9.58
C PRO A 83 2.12 17.10 -9.55
N ASP A 84 1.48 17.94 -8.74
CA ASP A 84 1.82 19.35 -8.56
C ASP A 84 3.04 19.57 -7.63
N MET A 85 3.51 18.52 -6.96
CA MET A 85 4.64 18.58 -6.03
C MET A 85 5.99 18.39 -6.72
N TRP A 86 6.30 19.25 -7.69
CA TRP A 86 7.45 19.10 -8.60
C TRP A 86 8.81 18.90 -7.89
N GLU A 87 9.10 19.66 -6.83
CA GLU A 87 10.37 19.55 -6.09
C GLU A 87 10.51 18.15 -5.49
N LEU A 88 9.43 17.65 -4.87
CA LEU A 88 9.45 16.34 -4.26
C LEU A 88 9.52 15.25 -5.33
N LEU A 89 8.86 15.42 -6.48
CA LEU A 89 8.97 14.47 -7.58
C LEU A 89 10.41 14.26 -8.05
N GLN A 90 11.21 15.33 -8.09
CA GLN A 90 12.62 15.29 -8.50
C GLN A 90 13.55 14.70 -7.44
N HIS A 91 13.30 15.01 -6.16
CA HIS A 91 14.22 14.65 -5.07
C HIS A 91 13.78 13.42 -4.26
N TRP A 92 12.60 12.86 -4.53
CA TRP A 92 12.03 11.75 -3.76
C TRP A 92 12.98 10.58 -3.60
N ASP A 93 13.59 10.12 -4.70
CA ASP A 93 14.45 8.94 -4.70
C ASP A 93 15.70 9.16 -3.83
N ASN A 94 16.32 10.34 -3.94
CA ASN A 94 17.48 10.69 -3.12
C ASN A 94 17.10 10.83 -1.65
N LEU A 95 15.98 11.50 -1.36
CA LEU A 95 15.47 11.65 0.00
C LEU A 95 15.16 10.29 0.66
N LEU A 96 14.56 9.37 -0.09
CA LEU A 96 14.26 8.02 0.39
C LEU A 96 15.53 7.19 0.60
N GLU A 97 16.49 7.27 -0.32
CA GLU A 97 17.77 6.58 -0.20
C GLU A 97 18.57 7.09 1.01
N GLU A 98 18.76 8.41 1.14
CA GLU A 98 19.49 9.00 2.27
C GLU A 98 18.82 8.66 3.61
N PHE A 99 17.48 8.78 3.69
CA PHE A 99 16.73 8.40 4.88
C PHE A 99 16.94 6.94 5.27
N SER A 100 16.97 6.05 4.27
CA SER A 100 17.11 4.60 4.51
C SER A 100 18.50 4.16 4.98
N LEU A 101 19.49 5.05 4.91
CA LEU A 101 20.86 4.81 5.36
C LEU A 101 21.13 5.35 6.77
N GLU A 102 20.16 6.04 7.39
CA GLU A 102 20.35 6.63 8.71
C GLU A 102 20.53 5.57 9.81
N GLU A 103 21.38 5.89 10.78
CA GLU A 103 21.66 5.01 11.94
C GLU A 103 20.40 4.63 12.74
N ALA A 104 19.36 5.47 12.67
CA ALA A 104 18.07 5.19 13.27
C ALA A 104 17.45 3.87 12.78
N TRP A 105 17.80 3.40 11.59
CA TRP A 105 17.23 2.21 10.93
C TRP A 105 18.22 1.05 10.82
N LEU A 106 19.23 1.01 11.69
CA LEU A 106 20.11 -0.14 11.82
C LEU A 106 19.38 -1.33 12.46
N PRO A 107 19.71 -2.58 12.10
CA PRO A 107 18.98 -3.78 12.56
C PRO A 107 18.75 -3.86 14.07
N HIS A 108 19.78 -3.52 14.86
CA HIS A 108 19.74 -3.56 16.33
C HIS A 108 18.83 -2.50 16.98
N ARG A 109 18.31 -1.55 16.20
CA ARG A 109 17.33 -0.54 16.64
C ARG A 109 15.90 -1.04 16.49
N TYR A 110 15.68 -2.14 15.76
CA TYR A 110 14.35 -2.68 15.51
C TYR A 110 13.65 -3.04 16.81
N GLU A 111 12.42 -2.58 16.95
CA GLU A 111 11.54 -2.90 18.07
C GLU A 111 10.11 -3.01 17.51
N GLU A 112 9.49 -4.16 17.69
CA GLU A 112 8.27 -4.53 16.97
C GLU A 112 7.08 -3.62 17.24
N GLN A 113 7.00 -2.98 18.41
CA GLN A 113 5.85 -2.16 18.82
C GLN A 113 6.09 -0.66 18.55
N GLN A 114 7.31 -0.18 18.70
CA GLN A 114 7.70 1.22 18.75
C GLN A 114 8.63 1.64 17.62
N HIS A 115 9.40 0.71 17.04
CA HIS A 115 10.39 1.02 16.00
C HIS A 115 10.46 -0.06 14.92
N ASN A 116 9.44 -0.09 14.07
CA ASN A 116 9.15 -1.15 13.09
C ASN A 116 8.93 -0.59 11.67
N CYS A 117 8.47 -1.43 10.73
CA CYS A 117 8.18 -1.02 9.35
C CYS A 117 7.22 0.18 9.26
N PHE A 118 6.22 0.24 10.16
CA PHE A 118 5.25 1.32 10.19
C PHE A 118 5.87 2.65 10.60
N THR A 119 6.70 2.65 11.65
CA THR A 119 7.38 3.88 12.09
C THR A 119 8.43 4.34 11.09
N PHE A 120 9.11 3.42 10.41
CA PHE A 120 9.99 3.74 9.29
C PHE A 120 9.24 4.54 8.22
N ALA A 121 8.15 3.99 7.71
CA ALA A 121 7.39 4.62 6.65
C ALA A 121 6.74 5.94 7.11
N LEU A 122 6.17 5.98 8.32
CA LEU A 122 5.59 7.20 8.88
C LEU A 122 6.63 8.30 9.14
N ALA A 123 7.84 7.94 9.57
CA ALA A 123 8.91 8.92 9.81
C ALA A 123 9.35 9.60 8.51
N LEU A 124 9.43 8.88 7.38
CA LEU A 124 9.68 9.49 6.08
C LEU A 124 8.55 10.45 5.69
N VAL A 125 7.29 10.00 5.81
CA VAL A 125 6.12 10.84 5.53
C VAL A 125 6.17 12.12 6.36
N ASN A 126 6.47 12.00 7.66
CA ASN A 126 6.58 13.14 8.55
C ASN A 126 7.77 14.05 8.23
N ARG A 127 8.91 13.51 7.78
CA ARG A 127 10.03 14.33 7.32
C ARG A 127 9.63 15.20 6.12
N VAL A 128 8.98 14.61 5.13
CA VAL A 128 8.46 15.34 3.97
C VAL A 128 7.43 16.40 4.37
N ARG A 129 6.55 16.08 5.33
CA ARG A 129 5.56 17.03 5.84
C ARG A 129 6.22 18.20 6.57
N CYS A 130 7.16 17.93 7.46
CA CYS A 130 7.88 18.96 8.22
C CYS A 130 8.70 19.86 7.30
N GLY A 131 9.38 19.31 6.29
CA GLY A 131 10.10 20.09 5.28
C GLY A 131 9.20 21.05 4.48
N ARG A 132 7.89 20.77 4.43
CA ARG A 132 6.87 21.63 3.80
C ARG A 132 6.11 22.50 4.82
N GLY A 133 6.63 22.66 6.04
CA GLY A 133 6.02 23.49 7.09
C GLY A 133 4.74 22.89 7.70
N ARG A 134 4.46 21.60 7.50
CA ARG A 134 3.28 20.92 8.06
C ARG A 134 3.66 20.18 9.33
N GLN A 135 2.72 20.10 10.26
CA GLN A 135 2.91 19.31 11.49
C GLN A 135 3.04 17.80 11.17
N PRO A 136 3.87 17.07 11.93
CA PRO A 136 3.97 15.63 11.83
C PRO A 136 2.65 14.98 12.29
N LEU A 137 2.36 13.81 11.74
CA LEU A 137 1.20 12.99 12.10
C LEU A 137 1.62 11.94 13.13
N SER A 138 0.76 11.71 14.11
CA SER A 138 0.85 10.52 14.96
C SER A 138 0.49 9.25 14.18
N LYS A 139 0.86 8.07 14.73
CA LYS A 139 0.43 6.76 14.20
C LYS A 139 -1.09 6.69 14.04
N ALA A 140 -1.83 7.16 15.04
CA ALA A 140 -3.29 7.17 15.06
C ALA A 140 -3.86 8.06 13.94
N GLU A 141 -3.40 9.31 13.85
CA GLU A 141 -3.90 10.24 12.82
C GLU A 141 -3.60 9.76 11.40
N PHE A 142 -2.40 9.22 11.17
CA PHE A 142 -2.05 8.68 9.85
C PHE A 142 -2.94 7.47 9.51
N THR A 143 -3.15 6.58 10.47
CA THR A 143 -3.99 5.38 10.30
C THR A 143 -5.44 5.76 9.99
N GLU A 144 -6.05 6.60 10.82
CA GLU A 144 -7.45 6.99 10.68
C GLU A 144 -7.71 7.74 9.37
N ARG A 145 -6.84 8.69 9.01
CA ARG A 145 -7.07 9.57 7.85
C ARG A 145 -6.69 8.93 6.52
N PHE A 146 -5.64 8.11 6.49
CA PHE A 146 -5.07 7.62 5.22
C PHE A 146 -5.17 6.11 5.05
N LEU A 147 -5.07 5.31 6.11
CA LEU A 147 -5.05 3.85 5.95
C LEU A 147 -6.45 3.24 6.05
N LEU A 148 -7.24 3.68 7.03
CA LEU A 148 -8.53 3.09 7.37
C LEU A 148 -9.51 3.02 6.19
N PRO A 149 -9.64 4.05 5.32
CA PRO A 149 -10.53 3.96 4.15
C PRO A 149 -10.14 2.82 3.21
N HIS A 150 -8.83 2.64 2.97
CA HIS A 150 -8.31 1.66 2.04
C HIS A 150 -8.33 0.24 2.61
N THR A 151 -7.95 0.07 3.88
CA THR A 151 -7.99 -1.23 4.56
C THR A 151 -9.42 -1.71 4.78
N THR A 152 -10.37 -0.80 5.07
CA THR A 152 -11.79 -1.14 5.15
C THR A 152 -12.34 -1.60 3.80
N ALA A 153 -11.99 -0.91 2.72
CA ALA A 153 -12.37 -1.32 1.36
C ALA A 153 -11.79 -2.69 1.01
N ALA A 154 -10.51 -2.94 1.35
CA ALA A 154 -9.85 -4.23 1.18
C ALA A 154 -10.55 -5.34 1.97
N ALA A 155 -10.85 -5.13 3.25
CA ALA A 155 -11.54 -6.12 4.09
C ALA A 155 -12.93 -6.48 3.54
N ARG A 156 -13.70 -5.47 3.07
CA ARG A 156 -15.00 -5.70 2.40
C ARG A 156 -14.85 -6.51 1.13
N TYR A 157 -13.86 -6.17 0.30
CA TYR A 157 -13.56 -6.90 -0.93
C TYR A 157 -13.21 -8.35 -0.63
N LEU A 158 -12.32 -8.62 0.33
CA LEU A 158 -11.91 -9.97 0.70
C LEU A 158 -13.07 -10.82 1.21
N ARG A 159 -13.94 -10.24 2.05
CA ARG A 159 -15.14 -10.94 2.52
C ARG A 159 -16.04 -11.34 1.35
N LEU A 160 -16.24 -10.44 0.39
CA LEU A 160 -17.05 -10.71 -0.79
C LEU A 160 -16.39 -11.75 -1.72
N HIS A 161 -15.09 -11.60 -1.99
CA HIS A 161 -14.31 -12.53 -2.81
C HIS A 161 -14.40 -13.96 -2.26
N ARG A 162 -14.21 -14.16 -0.95
CA ARG A 162 -14.35 -15.47 -0.29
C ARG A 162 -15.77 -16.02 -0.40
N HIS A 163 -16.80 -15.18 -0.23
CA HIS A 163 -18.19 -15.62 -0.35
C HIS A 163 -18.53 -16.05 -1.79
N LEU A 164 -18.11 -15.29 -2.79
CA LEU A 164 -18.35 -15.60 -4.20
C LEU A 164 -17.59 -16.84 -4.66
N ALA A 165 -16.40 -17.11 -4.12
CA ALA A 165 -15.65 -18.33 -4.42
C ALA A 165 -16.39 -19.63 -4.00
N HIS A 166 -17.39 -19.53 -3.12
CA HIS A 166 -18.21 -20.66 -2.67
C HIS A 166 -19.68 -20.56 -3.15
N SER A 167 -19.95 -19.68 -4.11
CA SER A 167 -21.30 -19.45 -4.66
C SER A 167 -21.38 -19.89 -6.12
N ASP A 168 -22.57 -20.30 -6.59
CA ASP A 168 -22.84 -20.63 -7.99
C ASP A 168 -22.95 -19.35 -8.85
N VAL A 169 -21.85 -18.60 -8.95
CA VAL A 169 -21.75 -17.36 -9.73
C VAL A 169 -20.65 -17.47 -10.78
N LEU A 170 -20.92 -16.99 -11.98
CA LEU A 170 -19.90 -16.89 -13.02
C LEU A 170 -19.07 -15.62 -12.80
N ILE A 171 -17.82 -15.77 -12.36
CA ILE A 171 -16.86 -14.66 -12.26
C ILE A 171 -16.15 -14.52 -13.59
N VAL A 172 -16.35 -13.40 -14.27
CA VAL A 172 -15.64 -13.07 -15.51
C VAL A 172 -14.54 -12.05 -15.17
N PRO A 173 -13.25 -12.41 -15.28
CA PRO A 173 -12.17 -11.45 -15.11
C PRO A 173 -12.25 -10.42 -16.24
N LEU A 174 -12.38 -9.16 -15.88
CA LEU A 174 -12.27 -8.05 -16.84
C LEU A 174 -10.78 -7.80 -17.06
N GLN A 175 -10.34 -7.74 -18.32
CA GLN A 175 -8.99 -7.27 -18.62
C GLN A 175 -8.81 -5.87 -18.03
N GLU A 176 -7.77 -5.68 -17.22
CA GLU A 176 -7.40 -4.36 -16.72
C GLU A 176 -7.08 -3.48 -17.93
N GLN A 177 -7.94 -2.51 -18.21
CA GLN A 177 -7.54 -1.42 -19.11
C GLN A 177 -6.44 -0.68 -18.36
N GLN A 178 -5.21 -0.74 -18.88
CA GLN A 178 -4.11 0.11 -18.46
C GLN A 178 -4.61 1.55 -18.52
N GLN A 179 -4.89 2.15 -17.36
CA GLN A 179 -5.18 3.56 -17.26
C GLN A 179 -3.85 4.29 -17.43
N ASP A 180 -3.45 4.48 -18.68
CA ASP A 180 -2.44 5.46 -19.07
C ASP A 180 -2.99 6.86 -18.72
N CYS A 181 -2.36 7.51 -17.75
CA CYS A 181 -2.42 8.95 -17.53
C CYS A 181 -1.01 9.43 -17.22
#